data_AF-A0A2V9VPX3-F1
#
_entry.id   AF-A0A2V9VPX3-F1
#
_cell.length_a   1.000
_cell.length_b   1.000
_cell.length_c   1.000
_cell.angle_alpha   90.00
_cell.angle_beta   90.00
_cell.angle_gamma   90.00
#
_symmetry.space_group_name_H-M   'P 1'
#
loop_
_entity.id
_entity.type
_entity.pdbx_description
1 polymer ?
#
loop_
_entity_poly.entity_id
_entity_poly.type
_entity_poly.pdbx_seq_one_letter_code
_entity_poly.pdbx_strand_id
1 'polypeptide(L)'
;MQAKIKTSGLTEPARSWSLVRTGLWVSIVIAVAAVIRRVVALMHPVTSGPPQMVALDAVFVSHKALTLAHILPALAFVLLIPFLYARRFARARWVERILFPLGAIVGITAYAMSTDSIGGWLERSAVLFFNTLFMFSLLRAWQLRGEQNRKLGWMTRAIGILLGIATTRPIMGIFFATSPLTHLAPSQFFGIAFWIGFSINTVAVEIWLRSRAGRLKLERTAVERAA
;
A
#
# COMPACT_ATOMS: atom_id res chain seq x y z
N MET A 1 3.47 -47.32 -23.17
CA MET A 1 3.90 -46.67 -21.91
C MET A 1 4.17 -45.20 -22.20
N GLN A 2 3.13 -44.34 -22.21
CA GLN A 2 3.26 -42.91 -22.49
C GLN A 2 3.32 -42.14 -21.17
N ALA A 3 4.42 -41.41 -20.96
CA ALA A 3 4.64 -40.58 -19.80
C ALA A 3 3.64 -39.41 -19.77
N LYS A 4 2.80 -39.37 -18.74
CA LYS A 4 1.91 -38.27 -18.42
C LYS A 4 2.76 -37.07 -17.97
N ILE A 5 3.20 -36.25 -18.93
CA ILE A 5 3.92 -35.01 -18.66
C ILE A 5 3.04 -34.14 -17.76
N LYS A 6 3.50 -33.93 -16.53
CA LYS A 6 2.83 -33.18 -15.47
C LYS A 6 2.70 -31.73 -15.91
N THR A 7 1.53 -31.34 -16.41
CA THR A 7 1.16 -29.97 -16.83
C THR A 7 1.12 -28.95 -15.68
N SER A 8 1.52 -29.33 -14.46
CA SER A 8 1.46 -28.48 -13.27
C SER A 8 2.37 -27.25 -13.33
N GLY A 9 3.41 -27.25 -14.16
CA GLY A 9 4.38 -26.15 -14.23
C GLY A 9 3.95 -24.92 -15.06
N LEU A 10 2.96 -25.07 -15.95
CA LEU A 10 2.52 -23.97 -16.85
C LEU A 10 1.36 -23.15 -16.28
N THR A 11 0.59 -23.71 -15.34
CA THR A 11 -0.59 -23.08 -14.74
C THR A 11 -0.28 -22.22 -13.53
N GLU A 12 0.80 -22.52 -12.80
CA GLU A 12 1.24 -21.75 -11.63
C GLU A 12 1.52 -20.26 -11.90
N PRO A 13 2.25 -19.86 -12.96
CA PRO A 13 2.55 -18.44 -13.18
C PRO A 13 1.33 -17.61 -13.58
N ALA A 14 0.35 -18.20 -14.27
CA ALA A 14 -0.90 -17.52 -14.61
C ALA A 14 -1.77 -17.31 -13.38
N ARG A 15 -1.87 -18.33 -12.51
CA ARG A 15 -2.68 -18.28 -11.28
C ARG A 15 -2.11 -17.27 -10.28
N SER A 16 -0.80 -17.27 -10.02
CA SER A 16 -0.19 -16.34 -9.07
C SER A 16 -0.32 -14.88 -9.49
N TRP A 17 -0.22 -14.57 -10.80
CA TRP A 17 -0.48 -13.23 -11.31
C TRP A 17 -1.94 -12.81 -11.13
N SER A 18 -2.90 -13.72 -11.34
CA SER A 18 -4.31 -13.41 -11.10
C SER A 18 -4.59 -13.03 -9.64
N LEU A 19 -3.96 -13.71 -8.67
CA LEU A 19 -4.08 -13.40 -7.25
C LEU A 19 -3.49 -12.02 -6.90
N VAL A 20 -2.30 -11.70 -7.40
CA VAL A 20 -1.70 -10.37 -7.20
C VAL A 20 -2.54 -9.27 -7.82
N ARG A 21 -3.08 -9.52 -9.03
CA ARG A 21 -3.97 -8.56 -9.69
C ARG A 21 -5.26 -8.34 -8.91
N THR A 22 -5.88 -9.40 -8.40
CA THR A 22 -7.08 -9.30 -7.55
C THR A 22 -6.77 -8.57 -6.26
N GLY A 23 -5.68 -8.93 -5.57
CA GLY A 23 -5.24 -8.23 -4.35
C GLY A 23 -5.00 -6.74 -4.59
N LEU A 24 -4.35 -6.38 -5.70
CA LEU A 24 -4.15 -4.98 -6.09
C LEU A 24 -5.49 -4.24 -6.23
N TRP A 25 -6.45 -4.79 -6.97
CA TRP A 25 -7.76 -4.16 -7.16
C TRP A 25 -8.55 -4.04 -5.85
N VAL A 26 -8.53 -5.07 -5.01
CA VAL A 26 -9.13 -5.03 -3.68
C VAL A 26 -8.50 -3.91 -2.83
N SER A 27 -7.17 -3.80 -2.81
CA SER A 27 -6.48 -2.74 -2.09
C SER A 27 -6.80 -1.35 -2.63
N ILE A 28 -6.94 -1.18 -3.95
CA ILE A 28 -7.37 0.09 -4.57
C ILE A 28 -8.78 0.47 -4.07
N VAL A 29 -9.74 -0.46 -4.12
CA VAL A 29 -11.11 -0.20 -3.67
C VAL A 29 -11.14 0.19 -2.19
N ILE A 30 -10.41 -0.55 -1.33
CA ILE A 30 -10.32 -0.23 0.09
C ILE A 30 -9.68 1.14 0.32
N ALA A 31 -8.61 1.47 -0.41
CA ALA A 31 -7.94 2.76 -0.31
C ALA A 31 -8.87 3.91 -0.71
N VAL A 32 -9.58 3.78 -1.84
CA VAL A 32 -10.57 4.76 -2.30
C VAL A 32 -11.67 4.95 -1.24
N ALA A 33 -12.26 3.86 -0.76
CA ALA A 33 -13.31 3.93 0.28
C ALA A 33 -12.82 4.59 1.57
N ALA A 34 -11.59 4.28 2.01
CA ALA A 34 -10.99 4.88 3.20
C ALA A 34 -10.74 6.39 3.03
N VAL A 35 -10.27 6.82 1.85
CA VAL A 35 -10.05 8.24 1.55
C VAL A 35 -11.38 8.99 1.50
N ILE A 36 -12.39 8.45 0.82
CA ILE A 36 -13.74 9.05 0.77
C ILE A 36 -14.28 9.21 2.19
N ARG A 37 -14.26 8.15 3.01
CA ARG A 37 -14.69 8.23 4.42
C ARG A 37 -13.96 9.34 5.17
N ARG A 38 -12.63 9.42 5.03
CA ARG A 38 -11.81 10.43 5.74
C ARG A 38 -12.13 11.84 5.28
N VAL A 39 -12.28 12.08 3.97
CA VAL A 39 -12.64 13.39 3.43
C VAL A 39 -14.03 13.81 3.92
N VAL A 40 -15.02 12.91 3.89
CA VAL A 40 -16.37 13.18 4.41
C VAL A 40 -16.32 13.56 5.89
N ALA A 41 -15.59 12.82 6.72
CA ALA A 41 -15.44 13.12 8.15
C ALA A 41 -14.75 14.47 8.42
N LEU A 42 -13.83 14.91 7.55
CA LEU A 42 -13.16 16.21 7.65
C LEU A 42 -14.02 17.39 7.16
N MET A 43 -15.03 17.13 6.32
CA MET A 43 -15.98 18.14 5.85
C MET A 43 -17.21 18.25 6.76
N HIS A 44 -17.65 17.12 7.33
CA HIS A 44 -18.80 17.03 8.21
C HIS A 44 -18.38 16.34 9.52
N PRO A 45 -17.78 17.07 10.46
CA PRO A 45 -17.37 16.51 11.75
C PRO A 45 -18.59 15.97 12.48
N VAL A 46 -18.64 14.65 12.68
CA VAL A 46 -19.75 14.00 13.36
C VAL A 46 -19.53 14.14 14.86
N THR A 47 -20.46 14.80 15.55
CA THR A 47 -20.42 14.97 17.02
C THR A 47 -21.17 13.86 17.77
N SER A 48 -21.86 12.97 17.06
CA SER A 48 -22.65 11.88 17.60
C SER A 48 -22.20 10.51 17.08
N GLY A 49 -21.81 9.60 17.98
CA GLY A 49 -21.34 8.25 17.63
C GLY A 49 -20.57 7.60 18.77
N PRO A 50 -19.99 6.39 18.58
CA PRO A 50 -19.16 5.75 19.58
C PRO A 50 -18.02 6.70 20.02
N PRO A 51 -17.83 6.96 21.33
CA PRO A 51 -16.89 7.98 21.82
C PRO A 51 -15.48 7.83 21.26
N GLN A 52 -15.05 6.58 21.05
CA GLN A 52 -13.75 6.22 20.50
C GLN A 52 -13.58 6.68 19.04
N MET A 53 -14.63 6.61 18.21
CA MET A 53 -14.57 7.08 16.83
C MET A 53 -14.61 8.61 16.75
N VAL A 54 -15.41 9.26 17.59
CA VAL A 54 -15.48 10.72 17.67
C VAL A 54 -14.14 11.31 18.11
N ALA A 55 -13.51 10.73 19.14
CA ALA A 55 -12.18 11.14 19.60
C ALA A 55 -11.11 10.95 18.52
N LEU A 56 -11.17 9.85 17.76
CA LEU A 56 -10.26 9.61 16.65
C LEU A 56 -10.42 10.66 15.55
N ASP A 57 -11.64 10.98 15.16
CA ASP A 57 -11.91 11.97 14.10
C ASP A 57 -11.49 13.39 14.51
N ALA A 58 -11.60 13.74 15.80
CA ALA A 58 -11.13 15.02 16.33
C ALA A 58 -9.61 15.23 16.10
N VAL A 59 -8.79 14.19 16.27
CA VAL A 59 -7.33 14.24 16.01
C VAL A 59 -7.01 14.54 14.55
N PHE A 60 -7.80 13.99 13.61
CA PHE A 60 -7.61 14.27 12.19
C PHE A 60 -8.11 15.67 11.81
N VAL A 61 -9.17 16.16 12.45
CA VAL A 61 -9.67 17.52 12.22
C VAL A 61 -8.66 18.57 12.66
N SER A 62 -7.99 18.39 13.80
CA SER A 62 -6.93 19.30 14.25
C SER A 62 -5.73 19.34 13.30
N HIS A 63 -5.50 18.28 12.53
CA HIS A 63 -4.44 18.18 11.51
C HIS A 63 -4.99 18.06 10.08
N LYS A 64 -6.11 18.75 9.78
CA LYS A 64 -6.82 18.62 8.50
C LYS A 64 -5.92 18.85 7.28
N ALA A 65 -5.11 19.91 7.30
CA ALA A 65 -4.23 20.26 6.18
C ALA A 65 -3.18 19.16 5.93
N LEU A 66 -2.49 18.70 6.97
CA LEU A 66 -1.51 17.62 6.87
C LEU A 66 -2.16 16.30 6.40
N THR A 67 -3.34 15.99 6.94
CA THR A 67 -4.11 14.80 6.56
C THR A 67 -4.47 14.84 5.07
N LEU A 68 -5.00 15.95 4.57
CA LEU A 68 -5.33 16.11 3.14
C LEU A 68 -4.08 16.07 2.25
N ALA A 69 -3.00 16.73 2.67
CA ALA A 69 -1.70 16.72 1.98
C ALA A 69 -1.08 15.32 1.91
N HIS A 70 -1.45 14.40 2.81
CA HIS A 70 -1.04 13.00 2.75
C HIS A 70 -1.99 12.14 1.89
N ILE A 71 -3.30 12.17 2.19
CA ILE A 71 -4.24 11.20 1.62
C ILE A 71 -4.58 11.46 0.15
N LEU A 72 -4.57 12.72 -0.31
CA LEU A 72 -4.88 13.02 -1.72
C LEU A 72 -3.73 12.58 -2.65
N PRO A 73 -2.45 12.88 -2.36
CA PRO A 73 -1.34 12.31 -3.11
C PRO A 73 -1.28 10.78 -3.02
N ALA A 74 -1.58 10.19 -1.85
CA ALA A 74 -1.64 8.73 -1.70
C ALA A 74 -2.72 8.11 -2.59
N LEU A 75 -3.91 8.71 -2.66
CA LEU A 75 -4.98 8.26 -3.54
C LEU A 75 -4.55 8.32 -5.01
N ALA A 76 -4.00 9.45 -5.44
CA ALA A 76 -3.50 9.62 -6.80
C ALA A 76 -2.42 8.59 -7.14
N PHE A 77 -1.49 8.32 -6.21
CA PHE A 77 -0.46 7.30 -6.37
C PHE A 77 -1.09 5.92 -6.58
N VAL A 78 -2.04 5.54 -5.72
CA VAL A 78 -2.70 4.23 -5.77
C VAL A 78 -3.47 4.03 -7.07
N LEU A 79 -4.19 5.05 -7.53
CA LEU A 79 -4.94 5.01 -8.78
C LEU A 79 -4.02 4.92 -10.01
N LEU A 80 -2.78 5.39 -9.93
CA LEU A 80 -1.80 5.30 -11.02
C LEU A 80 -1.11 3.94 -11.13
N ILE A 81 -1.15 3.09 -10.08
CA ILE A 81 -0.48 1.79 -10.07
C ILE A 81 -0.89 0.87 -11.23
N PRO A 82 -2.20 0.70 -11.57
CA PRO A 82 -2.60 -0.19 -12.68
C PRO A 82 -1.97 0.22 -14.02
N PHE A 83 -1.79 1.52 -14.24
CA PHE A 83 -1.19 2.07 -15.46
C PHE A 83 0.30 1.73 -15.57
N LEU A 84 0.99 1.53 -14.44
CA LEU A 84 2.39 1.10 -14.44
C LEU A 84 2.57 -0.30 -15.07
N TYR A 85 1.62 -1.21 -14.83
CA TYR A 85 1.68 -2.62 -15.26
C TYR A 85 0.83 -2.95 -16.50
N ALA A 86 0.07 -1.98 -17.01
CA ALA A 86 -0.75 -2.15 -18.21
C ALA A 86 0.08 -1.95 -19.48
N ARG A 87 0.02 -2.93 -20.41
CA ARG A 87 0.78 -2.89 -21.68
C ARG A 87 0.55 -1.61 -22.48
N ARG A 88 -0.70 -1.12 -22.51
CA ARG A 88 -1.10 0.11 -23.22
C ARG A 88 -0.31 1.34 -22.77
N PHE A 89 0.16 1.35 -21.52
CA PHE A 89 0.88 2.46 -20.90
C PHE A 89 2.35 2.12 -20.64
N ALA A 90 2.89 1.05 -21.24
CA ALA A 90 4.27 0.65 -21.04
C ALA A 90 5.25 1.77 -21.47
N ARG A 91 5.01 2.39 -22.64
CA ARG A 91 5.84 3.50 -23.14
C ARG A 91 5.55 4.85 -22.48
N ALA A 92 4.53 4.92 -21.61
CA ALA A 92 4.14 6.15 -20.95
C ALA A 92 5.09 6.48 -19.80
N ARG A 93 6.16 7.22 -20.10
CA ARG A 93 7.13 7.70 -19.09
C ARG A 93 6.50 8.65 -18.07
N TRP A 94 5.37 9.26 -18.40
CA TRP A 94 4.66 10.17 -17.49
C TRP A 94 4.17 9.46 -16.22
N VAL A 95 3.77 8.19 -16.30
CA VAL A 95 3.27 7.42 -15.15
C VAL A 95 4.34 7.38 -14.06
N GLU A 96 5.57 7.00 -14.42
CA GLU A 96 6.69 6.98 -13.49
C GLU A 96 7.03 8.39 -12.98
N ARG A 97 7.09 9.39 -13.88
CA ARG A 97 7.39 10.78 -13.52
C ARG A 97 6.41 11.36 -12.50
N ILE A 98 5.16 10.91 -12.48
CA ILE A 98 4.15 11.33 -11.49
C ILE A 98 4.23 10.47 -10.22
N LEU A 99 4.44 9.16 -10.33
CA LEU A 99 4.51 8.27 -9.16
C LEU A 99 5.64 8.66 -8.19
N PHE A 100 6.81 9.06 -8.68
CA PHE A 100 7.93 9.44 -7.81
C PHE A 100 7.65 10.64 -6.91
N PRO A 101 7.24 11.82 -7.40
CA PRO A 101 6.92 12.95 -6.54
C PRO A 101 5.72 12.66 -5.64
N LEU A 102 4.68 11.98 -6.12
CA LEU A 102 3.57 11.57 -5.26
C LEU A 102 4.04 10.67 -4.11
N GLY A 103 4.86 9.67 -4.41
CA GLY A 103 5.43 8.78 -3.40
C GLY A 103 6.28 9.52 -2.39
N ALA A 104 7.12 10.47 -2.83
CA ALA A 104 7.93 11.30 -1.96
C ALA A 104 7.07 12.16 -1.02
N ILE A 105 6.02 12.82 -1.54
CA ILE A 105 5.08 13.60 -0.73
C ILE A 105 4.42 12.70 0.33
N VAL A 106 3.93 11.52 -0.07
CA VAL A 106 3.31 10.54 0.84
C VAL A 106 4.28 10.12 1.94
N GLY A 107 5.54 9.83 1.59
CA GLY A 107 6.55 9.41 2.57
C GLY A 107 6.94 10.52 3.55
N ILE A 108 7.18 11.73 3.05
CA ILE A 108 7.54 12.88 3.90
C ILE A 108 6.39 13.22 4.85
N THR A 109 5.17 13.30 4.33
CA THR A 109 3.98 13.58 5.15
C THR A 109 3.67 12.46 6.14
N ALA A 110 3.99 11.20 5.84
CA ALA A 110 3.85 10.10 6.80
C ALA A 110 4.79 10.25 8.01
N TYR A 111 6.03 10.73 7.81
CA TYR A 111 6.91 11.04 8.94
C TYR A 111 6.34 12.16 9.81
N ALA A 112 5.81 13.22 9.18
CA ALA A 112 5.16 14.30 9.91
C ALA A 112 3.93 13.80 10.68
N MET A 113 3.07 12.97 10.08
CA MET A 113 1.90 12.40 10.79
C MET A 113 2.30 11.45 11.94
N SER A 114 3.51 10.88 11.93
CA SER A 114 3.96 9.95 12.96
C SER A 114 4.27 10.61 14.31
N THR A 115 4.35 11.95 14.38
CA THR A 115 4.55 12.68 15.64
C THR A 115 3.35 12.56 16.56
N ASP A 116 2.15 12.47 15.99
CA ASP A 116 0.87 12.45 16.69
C ASP A 116 0.19 11.07 16.59
N SER A 117 0.98 10.00 16.81
CA SER A 117 0.53 8.61 16.70
C SER A 117 -0.54 8.26 17.74
N ILE A 118 -1.66 7.69 17.28
CA ILE A 118 -2.83 7.34 18.12
C ILE A 118 -2.54 6.10 18.99
N GLY A 119 -1.91 5.07 18.39
CA GLY A 119 -1.48 3.83 19.04
C GLY A 119 -0.14 3.94 19.77
N GLY A 120 0.29 5.17 20.08
CA GLY A 120 1.57 5.44 20.74
C GLY A 120 2.78 4.89 19.99
N TRP A 121 3.81 4.48 20.75
CA TRP A 121 5.10 4.10 20.18
C TRP A 121 5.04 2.87 19.27
N LEU A 122 4.07 1.98 19.46
CA LEU A 122 3.91 0.79 18.63
C LEU A 122 3.44 1.14 17.21
N GLU A 123 2.49 2.07 17.09
CA GLU A 123 2.10 2.63 15.78
C GLU A 123 3.27 3.41 15.18
N ARG A 124 3.88 4.31 15.96
CA ARG A 124 4.96 5.15 15.46
C ARG A 124 6.14 4.34 14.94
N SER A 125 6.57 3.31 15.65
CA SER A 125 7.65 2.41 15.21
C SER A 125 7.31 1.65 13.92
N ALA A 126 6.07 1.16 13.77
CA ALA A 126 5.61 0.54 12.52
C ALA A 126 5.69 1.54 11.36
N VAL A 127 5.14 2.75 11.56
CA VAL A 127 5.18 3.82 10.55
C VAL A 127 6.62 4.16 10.19
N LEU A 128 7.49 4.42 11.17
CA LEU A 128 8.89 4.77 10.91
C LEU A 128 9.61 3.66 10.14
N PHE A 129 9.45 2.40 10.55
CA PHE A 129 10.11 1.27 9.89
C PHE A 129 9.63 1.08 8.44
N PHE A 130 8.32 0.92 8.23
CA PHE A 130 7.79 0.65 6.89
C PHE A 130 7.84 1.87 5.97
N ASN A 131 7.66 3.08 6.50
CA ASN A 131 7.81 4.30 5.71
C ASN A 131 9.27 4.49 5.26
N THR A 132 10.24 4.15 6.11
CA THR A 132 11.66 4.16 5.72
C THR A 132 11.94 3.13 4.63
N LEU A 133 11.40 1.92 4.75
CA LEU A 133 11.55 0.90 3.72
C LEU A 133 10.88 1.29 2.40
N PHE A 134 9.72 1.95 2.47
CA PHE A 134 9.01 2.53 1.32
C PHE A 134 9.86 3.61 0.64
N MET A 135 10.37 4.59 1.41
CA MET A 135 11.23 5.67 0.91
C MET A 135 12.54 5.15 0.32
N PHE A 136 13.18 4.21 1.00
CA PHE A 136 14.37 3.55 0.48
C PHE A 136 14.08 2.85 -0.86
N SER A 137 12.99 2.08 -0.93
CA SER A 137 12.60 1.38 -2.17
C SER A 137 12.30 2.36 -3.31
N LEU A 138 11.60 3.45 -3.02
CA LEU A 138 11.28 4.50 -3.98
C LEU A 138 12.55 5.20 -4.49
N LEU A 139 13.48 5.54 -3.59
CA LEU A 139 14.75 6.16 -3.92
C LEU A 139 15.63 5.23 -4.77
N ARG A 140 15.71 3.94 -4.41
CA ARG A 140 16.43 2.94 -5.21
C ARG A 140 15.84 2.81 -6.62
N ALA A 141 14.52 2.80 -6.75
CA ALA A 141 13.86 2.81 -8.05
C ALA A 141 14.16 4.08 -8.87
N TRP A 142 14.24 5.23 -8.22
CA TRP A 142 14.55 6.51 -8.88
C TRP A 142 15.99 6.56 -9.42
N GLN A 143 16.94 6.05 -8.63
CA GLN A 143 18.37 6.05 -8.97
C GLN A 143 18.71 5.13 -10.14
N LEU A 144 17.95 4.05 -10.35
CA LEU A 144 18.19 3.08 -11.41
C LEU A 144 17.79 3.66 -12.78
N ARG A 145 18.80 4.01 -13.58
CA ARG A 145 18.66 4.43 -14.98
C ARG A 145 19.04 3.27 -15.90
N GLY A 146 18.25 3.00 -16.94
CA GLY A 146 18.52 1.93 -17.92
C GLY A 146 18.17 0.51 -17.45
N GLU A 147 18.22 0.22 -16.15
CA GLU A 147 17.89 -1.11 -15.60
C GLU A 147 16.41 -1.28 -15.26
N GLN A 148 15.54 -1.25 -16.29
CA GLN A 148 14.09 -1.19 -16.11
C GLN A 148 13.50 -2.35 -15.28
N ASN A 149 14.05 -3.57 -15.39
CA ASN A 149 13.60 -4.72 -14.60
C ASN A 149 13.85 -4.52 -13.09
N ARG A 150 15.07 -4.11 -12.72
CA ARG A 150 15.41 -3.83 -11.32
C ARG A 150 14.63 -2.64 -10.79
N LYS A 151 14.48 -1.59 -11.60
CA LYS A 151 13.65 -0.43 -11.27
C LYS A 151 12.23 -0.84 -10.93
N LEU A 152 11.57 -1.61 -11.79
CA LEU A 152 10.22 -2.13 -11.54
C LEU A 152 10.17 -3.01 -10.29
N GLY A 153 11.22 -3.80 -10.01
CA GLY A 153 11.33 -4.57 -8.77
C GLY A 153 11.30 -3.69 -7.52
N TRP A 154 12.07 -2.58 -7.50
CA TRP A 154 12.05 -1.62 -6.39
C TRP A 154 10.74 -0.83 -6.31
N MET A 155 10.17 -0.44 -7.45
CA MET A 155 8.84 0.19 -7.48
C MET A 155 7.77 -0.74 -6.93
N THR A 156 7.82 -2.03 -7.29
CA THR A 156 6.85 -3.03 -6.80
C THR A 156 6.97 -3.22 -5.29
N ARG A 157 8.20 -3.18 -4.73
CA ARG A 157 8.40 -3.16 -3.26
C ARG A 157 7.77 -1.94 -2.62
N ALA A 158 8.04 -0.74 -3.14
CA ALA A 158 7.46 0.50 -2.63
C ALA A 158 5.92 0.45 -2.67
N ILE A 159 5.36 0.02 -3.81
CA ILE A 159 3.91 -0.14 -3.99
C ILE A 159 3.34 -1.15 -2.98
N GLY A 160 3.96 -2.32 -2.85
CA GLY A 160 3.54 -3.35 -1.89
C GLY A 160 3.47 -2.82 -0.47
N ILE A 161 4.55 -2.18 -0.02
CA ILE A 161 4.61 -1.58 1.32
C ILE A 161 3.51 -0.53 1.47
N LEU A 162 3.35 0.39 0.52
CA LEU A 162 2.32 1.42 0.57
C LEU A 162 0.91 0.82 0.68
N LEU A 163 0.61 -0.23 -0.08
CA LEU A 163 -0.68 -0.93 -0.02
C LEU A 163 -0.94 -1.62 1.32
N GLY A 164 0.08 -1.77 2.17
CA GLY A 164 -0.07 -2.16 3.58
C GLY A 164 -1.14 -1.37 4.32
N ILE A 165 -1.25 -0.06 4.05
CA ILE A 165 -2.29 0.78 4.69
C ILE A 165 -3.70 0.33 4.32
N ALA A 166 -3.93 -0.16 3.10
CA ALA A 166 -5.22 -0.66 2.66
C ALA A 166 -5.58 -1.95 3.42
N THR A 167 -4.60 -2.81 3.72
CA THR A 167 -4.80 -4.02 4.54
C THR A 167 -4.96 -3.70 6.02
N THR A 168 -4.30 -2.66 6.54
CA THR A 168 -4.47 -2.21 7.92
C THR A 168 -5.91 -1.79 8.22
N ARG A 169 -6.66 -1.24 7.25
CA ARG A 169 -8.05 -0.78 7.44
C ARG A 169 -9.04 -1.89 7.84
N PRO A 170 -9.19 -3.01 7.11
CA PRO A 170 -10.06 -4.09 7.53
C PRO A 170 -9.57 -4.74 8.84
N ILE A 171 -8.26 -4.84 9.07
CA ILE A 171 -7.72 -5.35 10.34
C ILE A 171 -8.18 -4.47 11.51
N MET A 172 -8.07 -3.14 11.38
CA MET A 172 -8.61 -2.21 12.38
C MET A 172 -10.13 -2.38 12.53
N GLY A 173 -10.87 -2.52 11.43
CA GLY A 173 -12.32 -2.76 11.46
C GLY A 173 -12.69 -3.99 12.28
N ILE A 174 -11.92 -5.09 12.14
CA ILE A 174 -12.08 -6.30 12.94
C ILE A 174 -11.81 -6.02 14.42
N PHE A 175 -10.70 -5.35 14.77
CA PHE A 175 -10.41 -4.98 16.16
C PHE A 175 -11.48 -4.07 16.77
N PHE A 176 -12.03 -3.13 16.01
CA PHE A 176 -13.16 -2.32 16.46
C PHE A 176 -14.41 -3.16 16.70
N ALA A 177 -14.73 -4.11 15.81
CA ALA A 177 -15.89 -4.98 15.96
C ALA A 177 -15.77 -5.95 17.14
N THR A 178 -14.55 -6.38 17.47
CA THR A 178 -14.28 -7.30 18.58
C THR A 178 -13.88 -6.60 19.88
N SER A 179 -13.77 -5.26 19.90
CA SER A 179 -13.42 -4.51 21.10
C SER A 179 -14.37 -4.73 22.29
N PRO A 180 -15.68 -4.96 22.13
CA PRO A 180 -16.56 -5.26 23.26
C PRO A 180 -16.25 -6.62 23.93
N LEU A 181 -15.68 -7.56 23.17
CA LEU A 181 -15.32 -8.90 23.65
C LEU A 181 -13.89 -8.97 24.17
N THR A 182 -12.97 -8.26 23.51
CA THR A 182 -11.54 -8.30 23.82
C THR A 182 -11.12 -7.23 24.82
N HIS A 183 -11.96 -6.22 25.05
CA HIS A 183 -11.69 -5.03 25.84
C HIS A 183 -10.46 -4.22 25.37
N LEU A 184 -9.98 -4.45 24.16
CA LEU A 184 -8.86 -3.72 23.58
C LEU A 184 -9.29 -2.31 23.18
N ALA A 185 -8.61 -1.30 23.74
CA ALA A 185 -8.79 0.09 23.36
C ALA A 185 -8.08 0.38 22.02
N PRO A 186 -8.54 1.41 21.26
CA PRO A 186 -7.89 1.82 20.01
C PRO A 186 -6.39 2.08 20.14
N SER A 187 -5.96 2.70 21.24
CA SER A 187 -4.54 2.95 21.53
C SER A 187 -3.70 1.68 21.62
N GLN A 188 -4.31 0.52 21.90
CA GLN A 188 -3.60 -0.75 22.04
C GLN A 188 -3.52 -1.51 20.71
N PHE A 189 -4.60 -1.53 19.93
CA PHE A 189 -4.65 -2.33 18.70
C PHE A 189 -4.22 -1.59 17.44
N PHE A 190 -4.14 -0.24 17.44
CA PHE A 190 -3.70 0.53 16.28
C PHE A 190 -2.32 0.11 15.80
N GLY A 191 -1.32 0.11 16.70
CA GLY A 191 0.04 -0.30 16.36
C GLY A 191 0.12 -1.74 15.85
N ILE A 192 -0.64 -2.66 16.48
CA ILE A 192 -0.72 -4.07 16.08
C ILE A 192 -1.26 -4.18 14.64
N ALA A 193 -2.35 -3.47 14.33
CA ALA A 193 -2.95 -3.49 13.00
C ALA A 193 -1.98 -2.97 11.92
N PHE A 194 -1.22 -1.90 12.22
CA PHE A 194 -0.17 -1.39 11.33
C PHE A 194 0.91 -2.45 11.07
N TRP A 195 1.47 -3.06 12.12
CA TRP A 195 2.49 -4.10 11.97
C TRP A 195 1.99 -5.27 11.13
N ILE A 196 0.78 -5.77 11.37
CA ILE A 196 0.21 -6.88 10.61
C ILE A 196 0.02 -6.47 9.14
N GLY A 197 -0.67 -5.36 8.89
CA GLY A 197 -1.02 -4.94 7.53
C GLY A 197 0.20 -4.70 6.64
N PHE A 198 1.19 -3.96 7.15
CA PHE A 198 2.43 -3.68 6.42
C PHE A 198 3.33 -4.91 6.29
N SER A 199 3.45 -5.75 7.33
CA SER A 199 4.26 -6.98 7.25
C SER A 199 3.71 -7.95 6.21
N ILE A 200 2.39 -8.21 6.23
CA ILE A 200 1.75 -9.12 5.27
C ILE A 200 2.04 -8.69 3.84
N ASN A 201 1.87 -7.39 3.53
CA ASN A 201 2.10 -6.91 2.18
C ASN A 201 3.58 -6.95 1.80
N THR A 202 4.47 -6.56 2.70
CA THR A 202 5.93 -6.58 2.44
C THR A 202 6.41 -8.00 2.14
N VAL A 203 6.00 -8.96 2.98
CA VAL A 203 6.34 -10.38 2.80
C VAL A 203 5.71 -10.94 1.52
N ALA A 204 4.42 -10.67 1.28
CA ALA A 204 3.73 -11.16 0.09
C ALA A 204 4.39 -10.65 -1.21
N VAL A 205 4.76 -9.37 -1.25
CA VAL A 205 5.47 -8.79 -2.40
C VAL A 205 6.86 -9.40 -2.56
N GLU A 206 7.63 -9.58 -1.49
CA GLU A 206 8.96 -10.17 -1.58
C GLU A 206 8.90 -11.64 -2.05
N ILE A 207 7.94 -12.42 -1.53
CA ILE A 207 7.68 -13.79 -1.99
C ILE A 207 7.31 -13.78 -3.48
N TRP A 208 6.41 -12.89 -3.90
CA TRP A 208 6.01 -12.81 -5.30
C TRP A 208 7.17 -12.42 -6.22
N LEU A 209 7.99 -11.44 -5.83
CA LEU A 209 9.18 -11.02 -6.58
C LEU A 209 10.22 -12.15 -6.71
N ARG A 210 10.35 -12.99 -5.69
CA ARG A 210 11.22 -14.18 -5.70
C ARG A 210 10.60 -15.38 -6.41
N SER A 211 9.31 -15.36 -6.71
CA SER A 211 8.65 -16.40 -7.50
C SER A 211 9.05 -16.33 -8.97
N ARG A 212 9.00 -17.46 -9.68
CA ARG A 212 9.21 -17.51 -11.14
C ARG A 212 8.23 -16.60 -11.87
N ALA A 213 6.97 -16.58 -11.42
CA ALA A 213 5.92 -15.79 -12.02
C ALA A 213 6.18 -14.28 -11.92
N GLY A 214 6.64 -13.81 -10.76
CA GLY A 214 7.00 -12.41 -10.55
C GLY A 214 8.16 -11.97 -11.44
N ARG A 215 9.24 -12.76 -11.48
CA ARG A 215 10.39 -12.48 -12.37
C ARG A 215 9.98 -12.35 -13.83
N LEU A 216 9.27 -13.34 -14.37
CA LEU A 216 8.83 -13.34 -15.78
C LEU A 216 7.91 -12.14 -16.08
N LYS A 217 7.02 -11.78 -15.14
CA LYS A 217 6.11 -10.64 -15.30
C LYS A 217 6.88 -9.31 -15.32
N LEU A 218 7.85 -9.13 -14.42
CA LEU A 218 8.68 -7.93 -14.38
C LEU A 218 9.58 -7.80 -15.61
N GLU A 219 10.22 -8.88 -16.04
CA GLU A 219 11.02 -8.92 -17.26
C GLU A 219 10.19 -8.54 -18.48
N ARG A 220 9.02 -9.16 -18.64
CA ARG A 220 8.10 -8.82 -19.74
C ARG A 220 7.70 -7.35 -19.71
N THR A 221 7.32 -6.85 -18.53
CA THR A 221 6.93 -5.44 -18.38
C THR A 221 8.11 -4.52 -18.65
N ALA A 222 9.33 -4.88 -18.23
CA ALA A 222 10.54 -4.12 -18.49
C ALA A 222 10.86 -4.04 -19.98
N VAL A 223 10.77 -5.15 -20.71
CA VAL A 223 10.95 -5.21 -22.17
C VAL A 223 9.92 -4.34 -22.87
N GLU A 224 8.64 -4.44 -22.49
CA GLU A 224 7.55 -3.62 -23.06
C GLU A 224 7.75 -2.12 -22.82
N ARG A 225 8.44 -1.72 -21.73
CA ARG A 225 8.74 -0.32 -21.39
C ARG A 225 10.05 0.19 -22.02
N ALA A 226 10.94 -0.71 -22.41
CA ALA A 226 12.23 -0.38 -23.04
C ALA A 226 12.16 -0.31 -24.57
N ALA A 227 11.24 -1.08 -25.19
CA ALA A 227 10.93 -1.06 -26.61
C ALA A 227 10.06 0.13 -27.03
#